data_AF-A0A380P0N4-F1
#
_entry.id   AF-A0A380P0N4-F1
#
_cell.length_a   1.000
_cell.length_b   1.000
_cell.length_c   1.000
_cell.angle_alpha   90.00
_cell.angle_beta   90.00
_cell.angle_gamma   90.00
#
_symmetry.space_group_name_H-M   'P 1'
#
loop_
_entity.id
_entity.type
_entity.pdbx_description
1 polymer ?
#
loop_
_entity_poly.entity_id
_entity_poly.type
_entity_poly.pdbx_seq_one_letter_code
_entity_poly.pdbx_strand_id
1 'polypeptide(L)'
;MLPNQSGVEITRDIRAAKIDVPIIMVTALDDEVDKILGLEMGADDYVTKPFSPREVIARIKAVLRRFEHGHKPDQSTDHIKMYGDLAIDYDKMAVQLSGENVKLTPKEYELLTYMAQREGRV
;
A
#
# COMPACT_ATOMS: atom_id res chain seq x y z
N MET A 1 -14.36 -20.49 -11.80
CA MET A 1 -14.16 -20.18 -13.22
C MET A 1 -15.13 -19.06 -13.61
N LEU A 2 -14.63 -17.98 -14.21
CA LEU A 2 -15.49 -16.96 -14.83
C LEU A 2 -16.13 -17.56 -16.09
N PRO A 3 -17.30 -17.08 -16.53
CA PRO A 3 -17.82 -17.48 -17.83
C PRO A 3 -16.82 -17.10 -18.93
N ASN A 4 -16.56 -18.02 -19.85
CA ASN A 4 -15.72 -17.88 -21.06
C ASN A 4 -14.20 -17.98 -20.88
N GLN A 5 -13.57 -17.25 -19.96
CA GLN A 5 -12.11 -17.20 -19.83
C GLN A 5 -11.67 -17.34 -18.36
N SER A 6 -10.54 -18.01 -18.11
CA SER A 6 -10.01 -18.13 -16.75
C SER A 6 -9.41 -16.79 -16.28
N GLY A 7 -9.57 -16.47 -14.99
CA GLY A 7 -8.93 -15.28 -14.39
C GLY A 7 -7.42 -15.28 -14.55
N VAL A 8 -6.79 -16.46 -14.58
CA VAL A 8 -5.35 -16.64 -14.78
C VAL A 8 -4.93 -16.23 -16.21
N GLU A 9 -5.73 -16.59 -17.21
CA GLU A 9 -5.49 -16.22 -18.61
C GLU A 9 -5.66 -14.71 -18.79
N ILE A 10 -6.70 -14.13 -18.19
CA ILE A 10 -6.92 -12.68 -18.19
C ILE A 10 -5.71 -11.95 -17.60
N THR A 11 -5.19 -12.40 -16.45
CA THR A 11 -3.99 -11.81 -15.84
C THR A 11 -2.78 -11.92 -16.76
N ARG A 12 -2.59 -13.08 -17.42
CA ARG A 12 -1.53 -13.26 -18.41
C ARG A 12 -1.62 -12.23 -19.53
N ASP A 13 -2.81 -12.06 -20.10
CA ASP A 13 -3.05 -11.19 -21.24
C ASP A 13 -2.81 -9.72 -20.87
N ILE A 14 -3.25 -9.29 -19.69
CA ILE A 14 -2.99 -7.93 -19.16
C ILE A 14 -1.49 -7.67 -19.02
N ARG A 15 -0.73 -8.63 -18.45
CA ARG A 15 0.73 -8.50 -18.29
C ARG A 15 1.46 -8.56 -19.63
N ALA A 16 1.03 -9.42 -20.55
CA ALA A 16 1.58 -9.49 -21.91
C ALA A 16 1.34 -8.18 -22.70
N ALA A 17 0.21 -7.51 -22.47
CA ALA A 17 -0.09 -6.19 -23.00
C ALA A 17 0.69 -5.04 -22.32
N LYS A 18 1.57 -5.35 -21.35
CA LYS A 18 2.35 -4.39 -20.55
C LYS A 18 1.49 -3.36 -19.83
N ILE A 19 0.29 -3.76 -19.42
CA ILE A 19 -0.59 -2.92 -18.61
C ILE A 19 -0.20 -3.15 -17.14
N ASP A 20 0.43 -2.13 -16.57
CA ASP A 20 0.80 -2.12 -15.16
C ASP A 20 -0.40 -1.62 -14.34
N VAL A 21 -1.23 -2.56 -13.87
CA VAL A 21 -2.40 -2.32 -13.03
C VAL A 21 -2.40 -3.35 -11.91
N PRO A 22 -2.75 -2.99 -10.66
CA PRO A 22 -2.81 -3.96 -9.58
C PRO A 22 -3.96 -4.94 -9.79
N ILE A 23 -3.70 -6.24 -9.64
CA ILE A 23 -4.66 -7.33 -9.85
C ILE A 23 -4.81 -8.13 -8.56
N ILE A 24 -6.04 -8.22 -8.05
CA ILE A 24 -6.41 -9.11 -6.94
C ILE A 24 -7.31 -10.22 -7.48
N MET A 25 -6.90 -11.48 -7.33
CA MET A 25 -7.72 -12.62 -7.71
C MET A 25 -8.65 -13.02 -6.57
N VAL A 26 -9.93 -13.28 -6.88
CA VAL A 26 -10.94 -13.71 -5.90
C VAL A 26 -11.59 -15.01 -6.37
N THR A 27 -11.49 -16.08 -5.58
CA THR A 27 -11.81 -17.44 -6.05
C THR A 27 -12.36 -18.34 -4.94
N ALA A 28 -12.92 -19.49 -5.31
CA ALA A 28 -13.27 -20.56 -4.38
C ALA A 28 -12.25 -21.71 -4.38
N LEU A 29 -11.21 -21.62 -5.23
CA LEU A 29 -10.11 -22.57 -5.27
C LEU A 29 -9.20 -22.29 -4.06
N ASP A 30 -9.22 -23.19 -3.09
CA ASP A 30 -8.50 -23.10 -1.84
C ASP A 30 -7.16 -23.86 -1.86
N ASP A 31 -6.91 -24.62 -2.94
CA ASP A 31 -5.68 -25.38 -3.15
C ASP A 31 -4.46 -24.45 -3.26
N GLU A 32 -3.38 -24.83 -2.56
CA GLU A 32 -2.16 -24.04 -2.44
C GLU A 32 -1.49 -23.83 -3.81
N VAL A 33 -1.62 -24.84 -4.68
CA VAL A 33 -1.12 -24.83 -6.06
C VAL A 33 -1.76 -23.71 -6.89
N ASP A 34 -3.06 -23.49 -6.75
CA ASP A 34 -3.81 -22.47 -7.51
C ASP A 34 -3.46 -21.04 -7.07
N LYS A 35 -3.07 -20.86 -5.81
CA LYS A 35 -2.59 -19.58 -5.29
C LYS A 35 -1.20 -19.24 -5.81
N ILE A 36 -0.29 -20.21 -5.77
CA ILE A 36 1.09 -20.06 -6.26
C ILE A 36 1.06 -19.73 -7.76
N LEU A 37 0.28 -20.48 -8.54
CA LEU A 37 0.14 -20.24 -9.97
C LEU A 37 -0.40 -18.83 -10.28
N GLY A 38 -1.39 -18.35 -9.52
CA GLY A 38 -1.94 -17.00 -9.70
C GLY A 38 -0.91 -15.89 -9.42
N LEU A 39 -0.07 -16.06 -8.40
CA LEU A 39 0.99 -15.12 -8.05
C LEU A 39 2.14 -15.13 -9.08
N GLU A 40 2.59 -16.31 -9.51
CA GLU A 40 3.63 -16.45 -10.54
C GLU A 40 3.24 -15.83 -11.88
N MET A 41 1.94 -15.83 -12.17
CA MET A 41 1.36 -15.27 -13.39
C MET A 41 1.20 -13.74 -13.34
N GLY A 42 1.55 -13.11 -12.21
CA GLY A 42 1.60 -11.66 -12.05
C GLY A 42 0.40 -11.03 -11.35
N ALA A 43 -0.37 -11.79 -10.56
CA ALA A 43 -1.32 -11.20 -9.61
C ALA A 43 -0.57 -10.60 -8.41
N ASP A 44 -1.11 -9.50 -7.87
CA ASP A 44 -0.52 -8.78 -6.74
C ASP A 44 -1.02 -9.28 -5.37
N ASP A 45 -2.21 -9.90 -5.35
CA ASP A 45 -2.76 -10.58 -4.17
C ASP A 45 -3.86 -11.58 -4.58
N TYR A 46 -4.25 -12.43 -3.62
CA TYR A 46 -5.25 -13.48 -3.79
C TYR A 46 -6.19 -13.57 -2.58
N VAL A 47 -7.48 -13.78 -2.82
CA VAL A 47 -8.53 -13.90 -1.79
C VAL A 47 -9.39 -15.13 -2.04
N THR A 48 -9.43 -16.03 -1.06
CA THR A 48 -10.30 -17.21 -1.08
C THR A 48 -11.69 -16.88 -0.56
N LYS A 49 -12.71 -17.51 -1.15
CA LYS A 49 -14.10 -17.48 -0.68
C LYS A 49 -14.31 -18.60 0.36
N PRO A 50 -15.12 -18.36 1.40
CA PRO A 50 -15.79 -17.10 1.74
C PRO A 50 -14.81 -16.09 2.37
N PHE A 51 -14.98 -14.80 2.09
CA PHE A 51 -14.17 -13.71 2.65
C PHE A 51 -15.05 -12.70 3.40
N SER A 52 -14.44 -11.96 4.33
CA SER A 52 -15.11 -10.80 4.93
C SER A 52 -14.92 -9.55 4.05
N PRO A 53 -15.92 -8.63 3.97
CA PRO A 53 -15.73 -7.36 3.28
C PRO A 53 -14.54 -6.54 3.83
N ARG A 54 -14.29 -6.63 5.14
CA ARG A 54 -13.17 -5.93 5.80
C ARG A 54 -11.81 -6.46 5.33
N GLU A 55 -11.70 -7.77 5.10
CA GLU A 55 -10.49 -8.39 4.56
C GLU A 55 -10.18 -7.87 3.16
N VAL A 56 -11.18 -7.87 2.27
CA VAL A 56 -11.00 -7.39 0.90
C VAL A 56 -10.58 -5.91 0.88
N ILE A 57 -11.20 -5.07 1.71
CA ILE A 57 -10.82 -3.65 1.83
C ILE A 57 -9.37 -3.50 2.30
N ALA A 58 -8.94 -4.30 3.28
CA ALA A 58 -7.57 -4.24 3.78
C ALA A 58 -6.54 -4.63 2.71
N ARG A 59 -6.84 -5.67 1.92
CA ARG A 59 -5.99 -6.13 0.81
C ARG A 59 -5.92 -5.14 -0.34
N ILE A 60 -7.04 -4.56 -0.74
CA ILE A 60 -7.08 -3.48 -1.74
C ILE A 60 -6.16 -2.34 -1.32
N LYS A 61 -6.25 -1.89 -0.06
CA LYS A 61 -5.37 -0.83 0.47
C LYS A 61 -3.90 -1.22 0.43
N ALA A 62 -3.57 -2.47 0.78
CA ALA A 62 -2.21 -2.97 0.78
C ALA A 62 -1.62 -3.02 -0.64
N VAL A 63 -2.38 -3.51 -1.61
CA VAL A 63 -1.97 -3.60 -3.02
C VAL A 63 -1.82 -2.21 -3.64
N LEU A 64 -2.79 -1.33 -3.43
CA LEU A 64 -2.70 0.05 -3.94
C LEU A 64 -1.50 0.80 -3.37
N ARG A 65 -1.23 0.64 -2.07
CA ARG A 65 -0.02 1.20 -1.45
C ARG A 65 1.24 0.69 -2.15
N ARG A 66 1.38 -0.62 -2.38
CA ARG A 66 2.56 -1.17 -3.09
C ARG A 66 2.67 -0.68 -4.54
N PHE A 67 1.54 -0.51 -5.21
CA PHE A 67 1.47 -0.06 -6.59
C PHE A 67 1.86 1.42 -6.71
N GLU A 68 1.32 2.30 -5.87
CA GLU A 68 1.67 3.73 -5.83
C GLU A 68 3.14 3.97 -5.45
N HIS A 69 3.72 3.08 -4.64
CA HIS A 69 5.11 3.19 -4.16
C HIS A 69 6.11 2.40 -5.00
N GLY A 70 5.68 1.81 -6.13
CA GLY A 70 6.47 1.20 -7.20
C GLY A 70 7.78 0.55 -6.76
N HIS A 71 7.76 -0.74 -6.40
CA HIS A 71 8.94 -1.63 -6.38
C HIS A 71 10.24 -1.02 -5.79
N LYS A 72 10.13 -0.20 -4.73
CA LYS A 72 11.29 0.16 -3.91
C LYS A 72 11.31 -0.78 -2.71
N PRO A 73 12.41 -1.53 -2.49
CA PRO A 73 12.56 -2.33 -1.29
C PRO A 73 12.49 -1.40 -0.07
N ASP A 74 11.49 -1.63 0.77
CA ASP A 74 11.27 -1.21 2.17
C ASP A 74 12.25 -0.18 2.79
N GLN A 75 12.42 0.97 2.12
CA GLN A 75 13.11 2.17 2.63
C GLN A 75 12.35 3.44 2.26
N SER A 76 11.03 3.36 2.01
CA SER A 76 10.22 4.56 1.86
C SER A 76 10.07 5.22 3.23
N THR A 77 10.87 6.26 3.46
CA THR A 77 10.67 7.29 4.48
C THR A 77 9.41 8.12 4.21
N ASP A 78 8.35 7.57 3.60
CA ASP A 78 7.08 8.30 3.36
C ASP A 78 6.36 8.63 4.68
N HIS A 79 6.70 7.91 5.75
CA HIS A 79 6.30 8.25 7.11
C HIS A 79 7.13 9.40 7.70
N ILE A 80 8.22 9.83 7.06
CA ILE A 80 9.07 10.95 7.49
C ILE A 80 8.95 12.10 6.49
N LYS A 81 8.30 13.20 6.89
CA LYS A 81 8.28 14.43 6.07
C LYS A 81 9.33 15.43 6.51
N MET A 82 10.03 16.01 5.54
CA MET A 82 11.04 17.05 5.72
C MET A 82 10.46 18.44 5.38
N TYR A 83 10.69 19.41 6.26
CA TYR A 83 10.38 20.83 6.08
C TYR A 83 11.61 21.66 6.42
N GLY A 84 12.53 21.80 5.46
CA GLY A 84 13.86 22.34 5.72
C GLY A 84 14.60 21.44 6.71
N ASP A 85 15.03 22.01 7.84
CA ASP A 85 15.74 21.29 8.90
C ASP A 85 14.81 20.48 9.83
N LEU A 86 13.49 20.65 9.69
CA LEU A 86 12.50 19.93 10.48
C LEU A 86 12.14 18.59 9.83
N ALA A 87 12.28 17.49 10.57
CA ALA A 87 11.81 16.17 10.18
C ALA A 87 10.66 15.73 11.10
N ILE A 88 9.56 15.24 10.52
CA ILE A 88 8.42 14.69 11.26
C ILE A 88 8.25 13.23 10.87
N ASP A 89 8.46 12.32 11.81
CA ASP A 89 8.20 10.88 11.71
C ASP A 89 6.79 10.58 12.26
N TYR A 90 5.84 10.38 11.36
CA TYR A 90 4.43 10.16 11.69
C TYR A 90 4.17 8.80 12.34
N ASP A 91 5.02 7.80 12.10
CA ASP A 91 4.88 6.45 12.66
C ASP A 91 5.38 6.41 14.10
N LYS A 92 6.52 7.07 14.38
CA LYS A 92 7.09 7.17 15.72
C LYS A 92 6.52 8.31 16.55
N MET A 93 5.66 9.14 15.96
CA MET A 93 5.20 10.41 16.54
C MET A 93 6.38 11.25 17.06
N ALA A 94 7.44 11.34 16.27
CA ALA A 94 8.70 11.96 16.63
C ALA A 94 9.00 13.14 15.72
N VAL A 95 9.64 14.17 16.28
CA VAL A 95 10.02 15.38 15.56
C VAL A 95 11.50 15.64 15.80
N GLN A 96 12.23 15.95 14.75
CA GLN A 96 13.63 16.37 14.82
C GLN A 96 13.81 17.73 14.18
N LEU A 97 14.70 18.54 14.72
CA LEU A 97 15.15 19.79 14.13
C LEU A 97 16.67 19.74 14.00
N SER A 98 17.17 19.90 12.78
CA SER A 98 18.60 19.78 12.47
C SER A 98 19.23 18.46 12.98
N GLY A 99 18.42 17.38 12.99
CA GLY A 99 18.83 16.06 13.47
C GLY A 99 18.69 15.82 14.98
N GLU A 100 18.31 16.84 15.77
CA GLU A 100 18.08 16.69 17.20
C GLU A 100 16.61 16.43 17.53
N ASN A 101 16.32 15.46 18.42
CA ASN A 101 14.95 15.17 18.84
C ASN A 101 14.35 16.33 19.61
N VAL A 102 13.19 16.82 19.14
CA VAL A 102 12.39 17.85 19.79
C VAL A 102 11.30 17.17 20.61
N LYS A 103 11.31 17.38 21.92
CA LYS A 103 10.26 16.86 22.81
C LYS A 103 9.04 17.77 22.75
N LEU A 104 7.94 17.26 22.21
CA LEU A 104 6.66 17.94 22.17
C LEU A 104 5.66 17.30 23.12
N THR A 105 4.76 18.09 23.67
CA THR A 105 3.54 17.57 24.28
C THR A 105 2.60 17.04 23.19
N PRO A 106 1.62 16.18 23.54
CA PRO A 106 0.67 15.66 22.55
C PRO A 106 -0.06 16.75 21.77
N LYS A 107 -0.42 17.87 22.42
CA LYS A 107 -1.14 18.97 21.76
C LYS A 107 -0.25 19.77 20.81
N GLU A 108 1.01 19.97 21.16
CA GLU A 108 1.98 20.63 20.28
C GLU A 108 2.29 19.78 19.04
N TYR A 109 2.44 18.46 19.21
CA TYR A 109 2.61 17.54 18.09
C TYR A 109 1.39 17.53 17.16
N GLU A 110 0.18 17.47 17.74
CA GLU A 110 -1.08 17.54 16.99
C GLU A 110 -1.18 18.85 16.18
N LEU A 111 -0.86 19.99 16.79
CA LEU A 111 -0.89 21.28 16.11
C LEU A 111 0.14 21.34 14.97
N LEU A 112 1.38 20.92 15.21
CA LEU A 112 2.44 20.91 14.21
C LEU A 112 2.07 20.03 13.01
N THR A 113 1.60 18.81 13.28
CA THR A 113 1.20 17.87 12.23
C THR A 113 -0.03 18.36 11.45
N TYR A 114 -0.97 19.02 12.12
CA TYR A 114 -2.12 19.67 11.47
C TYR A 114 -1.69 20.78 10.51
N MET A 115 -0.73 21.63 10.90
CA MET A 115 -0.17 22.68 10.04
C MET A 115 0.60 22.07 8.86
N ALA A 116 1.44 21.07 9.12
CA ALA A 116 2.25 20.38 8.12
C ALA A 116 1.38 19.70 7.03
N GLN A 117 0.23 19.13 7.39
CA GLN A 117 -0.71 18.53 6.44
C GLN A 117 -1.45 19.55 5.56
N ARG A 118 -1.43 20.83 5.93
CA ARG A 118 -2.16 21.92 5.24
C ARG A 118 -1.20 22.99 4.72
N GLU A 119 -0.02 22.59 4.32
CA GLU A 119 1.00 23.47 3.74
C GLU A 119 0.41 24.38 2.65
N GLY A 120 0.75 25.67 2.71
CA GLY A 120 0.30 26.67 1.74
C GLY A 120 -1.14 27.16 1.90
N ARG A 121 -1.88 26.72 2.93
CA ARG A 121 -3.19 27.29 3.29
C ARG A 121 -3.05 28.28 4.45
N VAL A 122 -3.46 29.53 4.21
CA VAL A 122 -3.56 30.61 5.23
C VAL A 122 -4.95 30.62 5.84
#